data_AF-A0A970YEA0-F1
#
_entry.id   AF-A0A970YEA0-F1
#
_cell.length_a   1.000
_cell.length_b   1.000
_cell.length_c   1.000
_cell.angle_alpha   90.00
_cell.angle_beta   90.00
_cell.angle_gamma   90.00
#
_symmetry.space_group_name_H-M   'P 1'
#
loop_
_entity.id
_entity.type
_entity.pdbx_description
1 polymer ?
#
loop_
_entity_poly.entity_id
_entity_poly.type
_entity_poly.pdbx_seq_one_letter_code
_entity_poly.pdbx_strand_id
1 'polypeptide(L)'
;MGLTLVIALFLFGATSVMAAGSEGPTPMGAADIEIDVQETGGWVLKLGSADLGLSSENVSSLANRFALALPPLAIDPAMVGLASNSGIQHLALVKEGNESTVFINGIPATELALSDSAVSKVAAEFVPELEGLISWANGANLAVVLNFPENGEGERYVLDLGQEVVAAATADTRANQIGLGATITPDGKIVSIGGIAPADLGLDLGTIDMSWMQSFGIDRLGLNQLDLAVDANGLTVSSNGDEWVSMAWDADYVAQNAGALGKMGGFAIDQSMVDLAVNWLKDTEIHVGAYLDEDSAEGAPVVSVGRPISVNIQDKALVVEGFNTGFALDDLTLGYVEQFGSAAMLWDGASHQVRLAVGDNALPAIELEEGFITSVAGTFVGDILPWGVIEQVLGEAQLTAQLTYEDSAPAKLAAIDVPIEYRSAAAPLLADVTLGRTDGKVAIAGEALPLAQLGFDVSGIVQSLTATLGPVEGLSVDFGPTGLALGVDDKAVRIVWDEATRANLLGLALDFVGEQYGVTALSSPGLVRWAAETALVSINQFDLGLRIGFTDEPIPAGSIEQLVGFIF
;
A
#
# COMPACT_ATOMS: atom_id res chain seq x y z
N MET A 1 -2.13 -30.87 -11.29
CA MET A 1 -3.02 -30.53 -12.42
C MET A 1 -3.64 -31.76 -13.11
N GLY A 2 -2.90 -32.83 -13.41
CA GLY A 2 -3.47 -34.02 -14.07
C GLY A 2 -4.57 -34.75 -13.29
N LEU A 3 -4.43 -34.89 -11.96
CA LEU A 3 -5.46 -35.53 -11.11
C LEU A 3 -6.73 -34.68 -11.00
N THR A 4 -6.59 -33.36 -10.86
CA THR A 4 -7.71 -32.41 -10.82
C THR A 4 -8.49 -32.39 -12.14
N LEU A 5 -7.79 -32.45 -13.27
CA LEU A 5 -8.40 -32.53 -14.60
C LEU A 5 -9.10 -33.89 -14.84
N VAL A 6 -8.51 -34.98 -14.35
CA VAL A 6 -9.10 -36.34 -14.44
C VAL A 6 -10.30 -36.47 -13.50
N ILE A 7 -10.24 -35.93 -12.28
CA ILE A 7 -11.39 -35.86 -11.37
C ILE A 7 -12.47 -34.97 -11.97
N ALA A 8 -12.13 -33.79 -12.51
CA ALA A 8 -13.09 -32.94 -13.22
C ALA A 8 -13.72 -33.67 -14.41
N LEU A 9 -12.94 -34.30 -15.30
CA LEU A 9 -13.45 -35.08 -16.44
C LEU A 9 -14.27 -36.31 -16.00
N PHE A 10 -13.93 -36.92 -14.86
CA PHE A 10 -14.68 -38.04 -14.29
C PHE A 10 -15.97 -37.57 -13.60
N LEU A 11 -16.00 -36.38 -13.01
CA LEU A 11 -17.19 -35.71 -12.48
C LEU A 11 -18.10 -35.23 -13.62
N PHE A 12 -17.53 -34.70 -14.72
CA PHE A 12 -18.26 -34.42 -15.98
C PHE A 12 -18.77 -35.71 -16.67
N GLY A 13 -18.08 -36.83 -16.50
CA GLY A 13 -18.55 -38.14 -16.96
C GLY A 13 -19.63 -38.75 -16.07
N ALA A 14 -19.48 -38.66 -14.74
CA ALA A 14 -20.41 -39.19 -13.75
C ALA A 14 -21.74 -38.42 -13.72
N THR A 15 -21.73 -37.12 -14.06
CA THR A 15 -22.93 -36.31 -14.21
C THR A 15 -23.82 -36.75 -15.37
N SER A 16 -23.25 -37.30 -16.45
CA SER A 16 -24.06 -37.95 -17.51
C SER A 16 -24.75 -39.23 -17.03
N VAL A 17 -24.23 -39.86 -15.96
CA VAL A 17 -24.85 -41.01 -15.28
C VAL A 17 -25.90 -40.53 -14.26
N MET A 18 -25.71 -39.37 -13.62
CA MET A 18 -26.71 -38.75 -12.74
C MET A 18 -27.86 -38.08 -13.51
N ALA A 19 -27.67 -37.69 -14.77
CA ALA A 19 -28.74 -37.26 -15.67
C ALA A 19 -29.80 -38.36 -15.93
N ALA A 20 -29.52 -39.61 -15.55
CA ALA A 20 -30.48 -40.71 -15.61
C ALA A 20 -31.25 -40.96 -14.29
N GLY A 21 -31.00 -40.21 -13.21
CA GLY A 21 -31.81 -40.37 -12.00
C GLY A 21 -31.33 -39.64 -10.75
N SER A 22 -31.75 -38.39 -10.58
CA SER A 22 -32.11 -37.82 -9.27
C SER A 22 -32.97 -36.58 -9.46
N GLU A 23 -34.26 -36.77 -9.72
CA GLU A 23 -35.25 -35.70 -9.50
C GLU A 23 -35.46 -35.55 -7.99
N GLY A 24 -34.66 -34.70 -7.34
CA GLY A 24 -34.90 -34.26 -5.96
C GLY A 24 -33.69 -33.57 -5.35
N PRO A 25 -33.89 -32.51 -4.54
CA PRO A 25 -32.80 -31.88 -3.80
C PRO A 25 -32.22 -32.89 -2.81
N THR A 26 -30.93 -33.15 -2.89
CA THR A 26 -30.20 -33.86 -1.84
C THR A 26 -30.34 -33.07 -0.54
N PRO A 27 -30.68 -33.70 0.60
CA PRO A 27 -30.79 -32.98 1.87
C PRO A 27 -29.44 -32.36 2.24
N MET A 28 -29.45 -31.07 2.59
CA MET A 28 -28.27 -30.33 3.06
C MET A 28 -27.54 -31.14 4.15
N GLY A 29 -26.24 -31.38 3.96
CA GLY A 29 -25.37 -32.11 4.90
C GLY A 29 -24.96 -33.54 4.49
N ALA A 30 -25.29 -34.03 3.30
CA ALA A 30 -24.81 -35.32 2.79
C ALA A 30 -24.06 -35.16 1.45
N ALA A 31 -22.90 -35.82 1.30
CA ALA A 31 -22.12 -35.79 0.07
C ALA A 31 -22.76 -36.67 -1.02
N ASP A 32 -22.82 -36.17 -2.26
CA ASP A 32 -23.28 -36.95 -3.41
C ASP A 32 -22.23 -38.01 -3.80
N ILE A 33 -20.95 -37.67 -3.64
CA ILE A 33 -19.79 -38.50 -3.98
C ILE A 33 -18.80 -38.50 -2.82
N GLU A 34 -18.44 -39.67 -2.32
CA GLU A 34 -17.36 -39.85 -1.34
C GLU A 34 -16.23 -40.67 -1.94
N ILE A 35 -14.99 -40.27 -1.69
CA ILE A 35 -13.79 -40.96 -2.17
C ILE A 35 -12.89 -41.25 -0.96
N ASP A 36 -12.77 -42.52 -0.60
CA ASP A 36 -11.87 -42.97 0.46
C ASP A 36 -10.47 -43.20 -0.10
N VAL A 37 -9.52 -42.40 0.34
CA VAL A 37 -8.10 -42.47 -0.05
C VAL A 37 -7.35 -43.36 0.94
N GLN A 38 -6.57 -44.27 0.41
CA GLN A 38 -5.71 -45.20 1.16
C GLN A 38 -4.30 -44.63 1.29
N GLU A 39 -3.55 -45.06 2.32
CA GLU A 39 -2.15 -44.65 2.54
C GLU A 39 -1.24 -44.90 1.32
N THR A 40 -1.57 -45.92 0.53
CA THR A 40 -0.84 -46.31 -0.69
C THR A 40 -1.15 -45.42 -1.89
N GLY A 41 -2.05 -44.44 -1.75
CA GLY A 41 -2.53 -43.61 -2.86
C GLY A 41 -3.72 -44.20 -3.64
N GLY A 42 -4.10 -45.45 -3.36
CA GLY A 42 -5.31 -46.05 -3.92
C GLY A 42 -6.56 -45.35 -3.41
N TRP A 43 -7.65 -45.40 -4.18
CA TRP A 43 -8.94 -44.83 -3.78
C TRP A 43 -10.12 -45.75 -4.09
N VAL A 44 -11.22 -45.54 -3.34
CA VAL A 44 -12.53 -46.18 -3.52
C VAL A 44 -13.60 -45.11 -3.58
N LEU A 45 -14.47 -45.15 -4.59
CA LEU A 45 -15.56 -44.21 -4.79
C LEU A 45 -16.88 -44.81 -4.30
N LYS A 46 -17.63 -44.02 -3.52
CA LYS A 46 -18.97 -44.27 -3.03
C LYS A 46 -19.91 -43.17 -3.52
N LEU A 47 -21.14 -43.54 -3.87
CA LEU A 47 -22.21 -42.57 -4.16
C LEU A 47 -23.22 -42.64 -3.02
N GLY A 48 -23.29 -41.57 -2.22
CA GLY A 48 -23.94 -41.61 -0.90
C GLY A 48 -23.45 -42.79 -0.06
N SER A 49 -24.35 -43.59 0.51
CA SER A 49 -24.00 -44.78 1.30
C SER A 49 -23.71 -46.05 0.49
N ALA A 50 -23.73 -45.98 -0.85
CA ALA A 50 -23.59 -47.16 -1.72
C ALA A 50 -22.16 -47.28 -2.27
N ASP A 51 -21.49 -48.39 -1.94
CA ASP A 51 -20.23 -48.78 -2.57
C ASP A 51 -20.53 -49.42 -3.93
N LEU A 52 -20.08 -48.76 -5.00
CA LEU A 52 -20.25 -49.22 -6.39
C LEU A 52 -19.16 -50.21 -6.83
N GLY A 53 -18.19 -50.51 -5.96
CA GLY A 53 -17.01 -51.29 -6.31
C GLY A 53 -16.08 -50.57 -7.29
N LEU A 54 -16.21 -49.24 -7.41
CA LEU A 54 -15.33 -48.41 -8.24
C LEU A 54 -14.10 -48.03 -7.42
N SER A 55 -12.97 -48.63 -7.77
CA SER A 55 -11.68 -48.34 -7.14
C SER A 55 -10.60 -48.13 -8.18
N SER A 56 -9.54 -47.42 -7.79
CA SER A 56 -8.33 -47.24 -8.60
C SER A 56 -7.79 -48.58 -9.18
N GLU A 57 -7.83 -49.66 -8.40
CA GLU A 57 -7.42 -51.01 -8.83
C GLU A 57 -8.37 -51.61 -9.86
N ASN A 58 -9.68 -51.49 -9.66
CA ASN A 58 -10.69 -52.03 -10.56
C ASN A 58 -10.69 -51.29 -11.91
N VAL A 59 -10.54 -49.95 -11.89
CA VAL A 59 -10.43 -49.15 -13.11
C VAL A 59 -9.13 -49.46 -13.84
N SER A 60 -8.01 -49.60 -13.13
CA SER A 60 -6.73 -50.01 -13.73
C SER A 60 -6.82 -51.42 -14.35
N SER A 61 -7.49 -52.35 -13.69
CA SER A 61 -7.74 -53.70 -14.18
C SER A 61 -8.60 -53.71 -15.45
N LEU A 62 -9.65 -52.88 -15.50
CA LEU A 62 -10.50 -52.68 -16.68
C LEU A 62 -9.72 -52.03 -17.82
N ALA A 63 -8.97 -50.96 -17.55
CA ALA A 63 -8.14 -50.29 -18.54
C ALA A 63 -7.12 -51.25 -19.17
N ASN A 64 -6.45 -52.05 -18.34
CA ASN A 64 -5.54 -53.10 -18.81
C ASN A 64 -6.26 -54.17 -19.65
N ARG A 65 -7.47 -54.57 -19.27
CA ARG A 65 -8.30 -55.50 -20.06
C ARG A 65 -8.69 -54.96 -21.43
N PHE A 66 -8.90 -53.65 -21.53
CA PHE A 66 -9.27 -52.97 -22.77
C PHE A 66 -8.08 -52.32 -23.50
N ALA A 67 -6.86 -52.53 -23.02
CA ALA A 67 -5.63 -51.91 -23.54
C ALA A 67 -5.71 -50.37 -23.62
N LEU A 68 -6.43 -49.75 -22.69
CA LEU A 68 -6.48 -48.29 -22.54
C LEU A 68 -5.23 -47.83 -21.80
N ALA A 69 -4.43 -46.99 -22.45
CA ALA A 69 -3.27 -46.36 -21.84
C ALA A 69 -3.73 -45.21 -20.92
N LEU A 70 -4.16 -45.53 -19.71
CA LEU A 70 -4.47 -44.54 -18.68
C LEU A 70 -3.20 -44.20 -17.87
N PRO A 71 -3.03 -42.94 -17.45
CA PRO A 71 -2.01 -42.60 -16.46
C PRO A 71 -2.28 -43.33 -15.13
N PRO A 72 -1.28 -43.42 -14.23
CA PRO A 72 -1.48 -43.96 -12.88
C PRO A 72 -2.65 -43.24 -12.22
N LEU A 73 -3.68 -44.01 -11.85
CA LEU A 73 -4.89 -43.49 -11.21
C LEU A 73 -4.73 -43.34 -9.70
N ALA A 74 -3.60 -43.77 -9.14
CA ALA A 74 -3.28 -43.60 -7.73
C ALA A 74 -2.85 -42.14 -7.45
N ILE A 75 -3.27 -41.63 -6.29
CA ILE A 75 -2.80 -40.37 -5.72
C ILE A 75 -1.36 -40.60 -5.23
N ASP A 76 -0.48 -39.60 -5.38
CA ASP A 76 0.88 -39.71 -4.88
C ASP A 76 0.87 -39.96 -3.36
N PRO A 77 1.45 -41.06 -2.85
CA PRO A 77 1.52 -41.33 -1.42
C PRO A 77 2.20 -40.21 -0.61
N ALA A 78 3.11 -39.44 -1.23
CA ALA A 78 3.69 -38.27 -0.59
C ALA A 78 2.65 -37.17 -0.34
N MET A 79 1.69 -36.98 -1.26
CA MET A 79 0.57 -36.04 -1.09
C MET A 79 -0.42 -36.53 -0.03
N VAL A 80 -0.70 -37.84 0.00
CA VAL A 80 -1.56 -38.45 1.03
C VAL A 80 -0.92 -38.28 2.41
N GLY A 81 0.36 -38.63 2.54
CA GLY A 81 1.12 -38.43 3.77
C GLY A 81 1.20 -36.96 4.18
N LEU A 82 1.35 -36.03 3.23
CA LEU A 82 1.38 -34.60 3.53
C LEU A 82 0.04 -34.09 4.07
N ALA A 83 -1.09 -34.50 3.47
CA ALA A 83 -2.43 -34.14 3.94
C ALA A 83 -2.70 -34.69 5.35
N SER A 84 -2.48 -36.00 5.55
CA SER A 84 -2.70 -36.65 6.86
C SER A 84 -1.77 -36.08 7.94
N ASN A 85 -0.49 -35.83 7.63
CA ASN A 85 0.48 -35.25 8.58
C ASN A 85 0.17 -33.78 8.91
N SER A 86 -0.62 -33.10 8.07
CA SER A 86 -1.09 -31.73 8.32
C SER A 86 -2.44 -31.70 9.06
N GLY A 87 -2.97 -32.85 9.48
CA GLY A 87 -4.22 -32.95 10.23
C GLY A 87 -5.48 -32.91 9.37
N ILE A 88 -5.37 -33.03 8.04
CA ILE A 88 -6.52 -33.04 7.13
C ILE A 88 -7.07 -34.47 7.03
N GLN A 89 -8.30 -34.65 7.48
CA GLN A 89 -9.07 -35.90 7.41
C GLN A 89 -10.10 -35.86 6.28
N HIS A 90 -10.71 -34.69 6.03
CA HIS A 90 -11.73 -34.50 5.01
C HIS A 90 -11.39 -33.27 4.15
N LEU A 91 -11.49 -33.42 2.83
CA LEU A 91 -11.48 -32.31 1.88
C LEU A 91 -12.73 -32.41 1.02
N ALA A 92 -13.63 -31.44 1.10
CA ALA A 92 -14.85 -31.44 0.29
C ALA A 92 -14.86 -30.26 -0.70
N LEU A 93 -15.53 -30.48 -1.82
CA LEU A 93 -15.93 -29.46 -2.77
C LEU A 93 -17.45 -29.54 -2.91
N VAL A 94 -18.15 -28.49 -2.51
CA VAL A 94 -19.61 -28.37 -2.64
C VAL A 94 -19.89 -27.28 -3.65
N LYS A 95 -20.68 -27.60 -4.67
CA LYS A 95 -21.17 -26.66 -5.65
C LYS A 95 -22.67 -26.47 -5.42
N GLU A 96 -23.10 -25.22 -5.28
CA GLU A 96 -24.51 -24.83 -5.14
C GLU A 96 -24.79 -23.69 -6.12
N GLY A 97 -25.57 -23.97 -7.17
CA GLY A 97 -25.73 -23.02 -8.27
C GLY A 97 -24.37 -22.56 -8.78
N ASN A 98 -24.17 -21.25 -8.91
CA ASN A 98 -22.94 -20.64 -9.43
C ASN A 98 -21.78 -20.56 -8.41
N GLU A 99 -21.99 -21.02 -7.18
CA GLU A 99 -21.01 -20.98 -6.08
C GLU A 99 -20.35 -22.35 -5.89
N SER A 100 -19.09 -22.35 -5.45
CA SER A 100 -18.29 -23.55 -5.21
C SER A 100 -17.42 -23.38 -3.97
N THR A 101 -17.74 -24.12 -2.92
CA THR A 101 -17.14 -24.01 -1.59
C THR A 101 -16.23 -25.20 -1.30
N VAL A 102 -15.01 -24.91 -0.89
CA VAL A 102 -14.03 -25.90 -0.43
C VAL A 102 -14.12 -26.00 1.09
N PHE A 103 -14.37 -27.21 1.59
CA PHE A 103 -14.36 -27.51 3.01
C PHE A 103 -13.12 -28.30 3.39
N ILE A 104 -12.46 -27.90 4.47
CA ILE A 104 -11.37 -28.65 5.08
C ILE A 104 -11.86 -29.09 6.46
N ASN A 105 -11.91 -30.41 6.68
CA ASN A 105 -12.38 -31.00 7.93
C ASN A 105 -13.81 -30.54 8.35
N GLY A 106 -14.67 -30.29 7.37
CA GLY A 106 -16.05 -29.82 7.62
C GLY A 106 -16.16 -28.33 7.93
N ILE A 107 -15.09 -27.54 7.77
CA ILE A 107 -15.11 -26.09 7.91
C ILE A 107 -14.96 -25.46 6.52
N PRO A 108 -15.85 -24.54 6.11
CA PRO A 108 -15.75 -23.86 4.82
C PRO A 108 -14.53 -22.93 4.83
N ALA A 109 -13.59 -23.15 3.91
CA ALA A 109 -12.31 -22.43 3.87
C ALA A 109 -12.31 -21.35 2.78
N THR A 110 -12.89 -21.66 1.62
CA THR A 110 -12.89 -20.77 0.45
C THR A 110 -14.13 -21.05 -0.38
N GLU A 111 -14.76 -20.00 -0.88
CA GLU A 111 -15.89 -20.05 -1.79
C GLU A 111 -15.52 -19.33 -3.07
N LEU A 112 -15.89 -19.90 -4.22
CA LEU A 112 -15.67 -19.34 -5.54
C LEU A 112 -17.02 -19.22 -6.23
N ALA A 113 -17.40 -18.01 -6.62
CA ALA A 113 -18.57 -17.74 -7.41
C ALA A 113 -18.16 -17.26 -8.81
N LEU A 114 -18.89 -17.77 -9.82
CA LEU A 114 -18.82 -17.26 -11.19
C LEU A 114 -20.10 -16.50 -11.50
N SER A 115 -20.00 -15.31 -12.10
CA SER A 115 -21.20 -14.56 -12.45
C SER A 115 -21.90 -15.14 -13.67
N ASP A 116 -23.22 -15.04 -13.71
CA ASP A 116 -24.01 -15.45 -14.89
C ASP A 116 -23.60 -14.66 -16.14
N SER A 117 -23.16 -13.40 -15.96
CA SER A 117 -22.66 -12.56 -17.06
C SER A 117 -21.38 -13.14 -17.66
N ALA A 118 -20.42 -13.54 -16.83
CA ALA A 118 -19.18 -14.18 -17.28
C ALA A 118 -19.47 -15.52 -17.98
N VAL A 119 -20.30 -16.36 -17.37
CA VAL A 119 -20.65 -17.68 -17.92
C VAL A 119 -21.36 -17.54 -19.26
N SER A 120 -22.31 -16.60 -19.37
CA SER A 120 -23.02 -16.30 -20.61
C SER A 120 -22.09 -15.75 -21.70
N LYS A 121 -21.21 -14.79 -21.39
CA LYS A 121 -20.24 -14.24 -22.35
C LYS A 121 -19.27 -15.31 -22.84
N VAL A 122 -18.71 -16.14 -21.94
CA VAL A 122 -17.82 -17.24 -22.32
C VAL A 122 -18.58 -18.27 -23.17
N ALA A 123 -19.79 -18.64 -22.78
CA ALA A 123 -20.60 -19.57 -23.56
C ALA A 123 -20.91 -19.04 -24.96
N ALA A 124 -21.34 -17.79 -25.09
CA ALA A 124 -21.76 -17.20 -26.36
C ALA A 124 -20.60 -16.89 -27.32
N GLU A 125 -19.48 -16.39 -26.80
CA GLU A 125 -18.38 -15.87 -27.63
C GLU A 125 -17.20 -16.85 -27.77
N PHE A 126 -17.02 -17.73 -26.77
CA PHE A 126 -15.87 -18.63 -26.72
C PHE A 126 -16.17 -20.04 -27.22
N VAL A 127 -17.24 -20.68 -26.70
CA VAL A 127 -17.63 -22.05 -27.09
C VAL A 127 -19.16 -22.17 -27.22
N PRO A 128 -19.78 -21.55 -28.26
CA PRO A 128 -21.24 -21.54 -28.44
C PRO A 128 -21.85 -22.94 -28.47
N GLU A 129 -21.11 -23.92 -28.98
CA GLU A 129 -21.57 -25.30 -29.09
C GLU A 129 -21.75 -25.99 -27.73
N LEU A 130 -21.13 -25.45 -26.67
CA LEU A 130 -21.21 -25.97 -25.30
C LEU A 130 -22.06 -25.10 -24.38
N GLU A 131 -22.72 -24.04 -24.88
CA GLU A 131 -23.51 -23.12 -24.06
C GLU A 131 -24.50 -23.85 -23.14
N GLY A 132 -25.25 -24.82 -23.68
CA GLY A 132 -26.19 -25.62 -22.89
C GLY A 132 -25.52 -26.47 -21.81
N LEU A 133 -24.32 -27.00 -22.08
CA LEU A 133 -23.55 -27.79 -21.11
C LEU A 133 -22.94 -26.89 -20.02
N ILE A 134 -22.41 -25.72 -20.42
CA ILE A 134 -21.81 -24.74 -19.52
C ILE A 134 -22.89 -24.14 -18.60
N SER A 135 -24.04 -23.76 -19.15
CA SER A 135 -25.19 -23.27 -18.37
C SER A 135 -25.72 -24.34 -17.41
N TRP A 136 -25.85 -25.58 -17.87
CA TRP A 136 -26.25 -26.69 -17.01
C TRP A 136 -25.22 -26.94 -15.90
N ALA A 137 -23.93 -27.00 -16.24
CA ALA A 137 -22.86 -27.21 -15.28
C ALA A 137 -22.77 -26.08 -14.26
N ASN A 138 -23.02 -24.83 -14.67
CA ASN A 138 -23.03 -23.69 -13.77
C ASN A 138 -24.21 -23.73 -12.80
N GLY A 139 -25.37 -24.24 -13.20
CA GLY A 139 -26.57 -24.35 -12.34
C GLY A 139 -26.72 -25.67 -11.59
N ALA A 140 -25.77 -26.60 -11.72
CA ALA A 140 -25.82 -27.91 -11.08
C ALA A 140 -25.31 -27.87 -9.64
N ASN A 141 -25.98 -28.60 -8.75
CA ASN A 141 -25.54 -28.80 -7.37
C ASN A 141 -24.79 -30.13 -7.25
N LEU A 142 -23.65 -30.13 -6.55
CA LEU A 142 -22.82 -31.32 -6.38
C LEU A 142 -21.94 -31.22 -5.14
N ALA A 143 -21.96 -32.23 -4.27
CA ALA A 143 -21.02 -32.36 -3.14
C ALA A 143 -20.08 -33.55 -3.31
N VAL A 144 -18.77 -33.30 -3.34
CA VAL A 144 -17.71 -34.31 -3.43
C VAL A 144 -16.83 -34.25 -2.19
N VAL A 145 -16.58 -35.38 -1.53
CA VAL A 145 -15.72 -35.47 -0.34
C VAL A 145 -14.58 -36.46 -0.58
N LEU A 146 -13.35 -36.05 -0.26
CA LEU A 146 -12.18 -36.90 -0.15
C LEU A 146 -11.91 -37.19 1.33
N ASN A 147 -11.86 -38.47 1.69
CA ASN A 147 -11.52 -38.94 3.04
C ASN A 147 -10.07 -39.45 3.04
N PHE A 148 -9.22 -38.83 3.83
CA PHE A 148 -7.82 -39.23 3.99
C PHE A 148 -7.65 -40.24 5.14
N PRO A 149 -6.57 -41.06 5.12
CA PRO A 149 -6.26 -41.95 6.23
C PRO A 149 -6.03 -41.16 7.53
N GLU A 150 -6.60 -41.65 8.63
CA GLU A 150 -6.38 -41.09 9.96
C GLU A 150 -4.95 -41.42 10.44
N ASN A 151 -4.22 -40.42 10.91
CA ASN A 151 -2.87 -40.60 11.47
C ASN A 151 -2.84 -41.12 12.92
N GLY A 152 -3.95 -41.69 13.41
CA GLY A 152 -4.02 -42.34 14.72
C GLY A 152 -4.05 -41.42 15.95
N GLU A 153 -4.00 -40.09 15.78
CA GLU A 153 -4.14 -39.11 16.87
C GLU A 153 -5.20 -38.04 16.53
N GLY A 154 -6.27 -37.96 17.33
CA GLY A 154 -7.31 -36.92 17.24
C GLY A 154 -8.75 -37.46 17.20
N GLU A 155 -9.72 -36.64 17.62
CA GLU A 155 -11.14 -36.90 17.33
C GLU A 155 -11.39 -36.73 15.83
N ARG A 156 -12.30 -37.56 15.28
CA ARG A 156 -12.69 -37.44 13.87
C ARG A 156 -13.50 -36.17 13.69
N TYR A 157 -13.12 -35.32 12.74
CA TYR A 157 -13.87 -34.12 12.46
C TYR A 157 -15.28 -34.47 11.97
N VAL A 158 -16.28 -33.76 12.47
CA VAL A 158 -17.66 -33.90 11.99
C VAL A 158 -17.75 -33.16 10.66
N LEU A 159 -18.10 -33.89 9.60
CA LEU A 159 -18.34 -33.30 8.29
C LEU A 159 -19.70 -32.56 8.31
N ASP A 160 -19.66 -31.23 8.39
CA ASP A 160 -20.82 -30.36 8.25
C ASP A 160 -20.68 -29.50 6.99
N LEU A 161 -21.32 -29.93 5.90
CA LEU A 161 -21.26 -29.25 4.60
C LEU A 161 -22.34 -28.16 4.46
N GLY A 162 -23.16 -27.93 5.48
CA GLY A 162 -24.23 -26.92 5.44
C GLY A 162 -23.78 -25.53 5.89
N GLN A 163 -22.49 -25.32 6.13
CA GLN A 163 -21.94 -24.05 6.58
C GLN A 163 -21.45 -23.21 5.40
N GLU A 164 -21.76 -21.92 5.43
CA GLU A 164 -21.30 -20.94 4.45
C GLU A 164 -19.96 -20.33 4.89
N VAL A 165 -19.17 -19.82 3.94
CA VAL A 165 -17.98 -19.03 4.30
C VAL A 165 -18.47 -17.76 5.01
N VAL A 166 -18.06 -17.59 6.26
CA VAL A 166 -18.32 -16.35 6.99
C VAL A 166 -17.41 -15.27 6.43
N ALA A 167 -17.87 -14.56 5.40
CA ALA A 167 -17.23 -13.32 4.99
C ALA A 167 -17.25 -12.36 6.18
N ALA A 168 -16.09 -11.78 6.56
CA ALA A 168 -16.09 -10.75 7.59
C ALA A 168 -17.00 -9.61 7.12
N ALA A 169 -17.71 -8.95 8.04
CA ALA A 169 -18.69 -7.91 7.68
C ALA A 169 -18.09 -6.94 6.66
N THR A 170 -18.82 -6.68 5.57
CA THR A 170 -18.47 -5.63 4.60
C THR A 170 -18.35 -4.31 5.35
N ALA A 171 -17.12 -3.89 5.62
CA ALA A 171 -16.87 -2.52 6.04
C ALA A 171 -17.19 -1.65 4.82
N ASP A 172 -18.10 -0.69 4.95
CA ASP A 172 -18.59 0.15 3.84
C ASP A 172 -17.46 0.91 3.10
N THR A 173 -16.27 0.97 3.67
CA THR A 173 -14.97 1.22 3.02
C THR A 173 -13.87 0.62 3.88
N ARG A 174 -12.94 -0.16 3.30
CA ARG A 174 -11.69 -0.53 4.01
C ARG A 174 -10.92 0.74 4.36
N ALA A 175 -10.26 0.75 5.52
CA ALA A 175 -9.54 1.92 5.99
C ALA A 175 -8.36 2.27 5.07
N ASN A 176 -7.65 1.26 4.57
CA ASN A 176 -6.52 1.44 3.67
C ASN A 176 -6.94 1.06 2.25
N GLN A 177 -6.45 1.84 1.28
CA GLN A 177 -6.70 1.62 -0.14
C GLN A 177 -5.38 1.73 -0.90
N ILE A 178 -5.11 0.73 -1.71
CA ILE A 178 -3.97 0.71 -2.63
C ILE A 178 -4.54 0.47 -4.03
N GLY A 179 -4.41 1.45 -4.91
CA GLY A 179 -4.91 1.39 -6.28
C GLY A 179 -3.77 1.57 -7.28
N LEU A 180 -3.65 0.65 -8.23
CA LEU A 180 -2.72 0.77 -9.35
C LEU A 180 -3.38 0.31 -10.64
N GLY A 181 -3.31 1.14 -11.69
CA GLY A 181 -3.72 0.76 -13.03
C GLY A 181 -2.53 0.64 -13.97
N ALA A 182 -2.70 -0.08 -15.08
CA ALA A 182 -1.80 0.00 -16.23
C ALA A 182 -2.59 -0.07 -17.52
N THR A 183 -2.21 0.76 -18.50
CA THR A 183 -2.77 0.69 -19.85
C THR A 183 -1.76 0.09 -20.82
N ILE A 184 -2.24 -0.87 -21.62
CA ILE A 184 -1.49 -1.56 -22.66
C ILE A 184 -2.25 -1.39 -23.96
N THR A 185 -1.57 -1.13 -25.06
CA THR A 185 -2.19 -1.09 -26.38
C THR A 185 -2.58 -2.50 -26.86
N PRO A 186 -3.50 -2.64 -27.83
CA PRO A 186 -3.82 -3.92 -28.45
C PRO A 186 -2.62 -4.67 -29.07
N ASP A 187 -1.56 -3.96 -29.46
CA ASP A 187 -0.31 -4.55 -29.97
C ASP A 187 0.73 -4.84 -28.86
N GLY A 188 0.40 -4.60 -27.59
CA GLY A 188 1.19 -5.01 -26.43
C GLY A 188 2.19 -3.98 -25.91
N LYS A 189 2.13 -2.73 -26.37
CA LYS A 189 2.96 -1.65 -25.84
C LYS A 189 2.33 -1.11 -24.55
N ILE A 190 3.13 -1.00 -23.49
CA ILE A 190 2.68 -0.35 -22.25
C ILE A 190 2.62 1.16 -22.49
N VAL A 191 1.42 1.74 -22.39
CA VAL A 191 1.18 3.17 -22.54
C VAL A 191 1.52 3.90 -21.25
N SER A 192 1.03 3.38 -20.12
CA SER A 192 1.17 3.99 -18.81
C SER A 192 1.02 2.97 -17.67
N ILE A 193 1.61 3.31 -16.52
CA ILE A 193 1.44 2.63 -15.24
C ILE A 193 1.07 3.71 -14.22
N GLY A 194 -0.13 3.63 -13.65
CA GLY A 194 -0.69 4.67 -12.77
C GLY A 194 -0.81 6.03 -13.48
N GLY A 195 -1.14 6.03 -14.77
CA GLY A 195 -1.24 7.26 -15.57
C GLY A 195 0.11 7.90 -15.92
N ILE A 196 1.23 7.24 -15.60
CA ILE A 196 2.59 7.73 -15.87
C ILE A 196 3.22 6.89 -16.99
N ALA A 197 3.85 7.54 -17.98
CA ALA A 197 4.51 6.83 -19.06
C ALA A 197 5.74 6.05 -18.54
N PRO A 198 6.00 4.81 -19.02
CA PRO A 198 7.14 4.02 -18.57
C PRO A 198 8.49 4.72 -18.71
N ALA A 199 8.66 5.54 -19.75
CA ALA A 199 9.89 6.31 -19.96
C ALA A 199 10.16 7.32 -18.84
N ASP A 200 9.12 7.93 -18.27
CA ASP A 200 9.22 8.89 -17.16
C ASP A 200 9.54 8.18 -15.82
N LEU A 201 9.23 6.89 -15.73
CA LEU A 201 9.65 6.00 -14.64
C LEU A 201 11.09 5.49 -14.82
N GLY A 202 11.76 5.84 -15.93
CA GLY A 202 13.06 5.27 -16.30
C GLY A 202 13.00 3.79 -16.69
N LEU A 203 11.82 3.29 -17.06
CA LEU A 203 11.59 1.89 -17.42
C LEU A 203 11.54 1.72 -18.93
N ASP A 204 12.40 0.86 -19.46
CA ASP A 204 12.30 0.35 -20.84
C ASP A 204 11.57 -0.99 -20.82
N LEU A 205 10.24 -0.90 -20.76
CA LEU A 205 9.35 -2.05 -20.81
C LEU A 205 9.05 -2.31 -22.29
N GLY A 206 9.71 -3.30 -22.88
CA GLY A 206 9.43 -3.72 -24.25
C GLY A 206 7.97 -4.13 -24.47
N THR A 207 7.64 -4.55 -25.70
CA THR A 207 6.28 -4.99 -26.03
C THR A 207 5.97 -6.37 -25.45
N ILE A 208 4.81 -6.49 -24.82
CA ILE A 208 4.24 -7.76 -24.39
C ILE A 208 3.75 -8.50 -25.65
N ASP A 209 4.10 -9.77 -25.80
CA ASP A 209 3.54 -10.59 -26.87
C ASP A 209 2.05 -10.84 -26.60
N MET A 210 1.16 -10.24 -27.40
CA MET A 210 -0.29 -10.39 -27.24
C MET A 210 -0.86 -11.60 -28.01
N SER A 211 -0.02 -12.40 -28.67
CA SER A 211 -0.47 -13.56 -29.45
C SER A 211 -1.14 -14.65 -28.60
N TRP A 212 -0.87 -14.70 -27.29
CA TRP A 212 -1.57 -15.60 -26.38
C TRP A 212 -3.06 -15.25 -26.28
N MET A 213 -3.46 -13.97 -26.33
CA MET A 213 -4.87 -13.59 -26.29
C MET A 213 -5.64 -14.18 -27.46
N GLN A 214 -5.06 -14.14 -28.67
CA GLN A 214 -5.63 -14.76 -29.86
C GLN A 214 -5.58 -16.29 -29.80
N SER A 215 -4.47 -16.85 -29.31
CA SER A 215 -4.28 -18.32 -29.21
C SER A 215 -5.26 -18.96 -28.23
N PHE A 216 -5.60 -18.23 -27.16
CA PHE A 216 -6.62 -18.60 -26.18
C PHE A 216 -7.98 -17.96 -26.46
N GLY A 217 -8.18 -17.30 -27.61
CA GLY A 217 -9.42 -16.64 -28.07
C GLY A 217 -10.05 -15.65 -27.08
N ILE A 218 -9.25 -15.09 -26.17
CA ILE A 218 -9.65 -14.10 -25.16
C ILE A 218 -10.01 -12.76 -25.81
N ASP A 219 -9.42 -12.45 -26.96
CA ASP A 219 -9.75 -11.30 -27.79
C ASP A 219 -11.23 -11.26 -28.19
N ARG A 220 -11.89 -12.41 -28.31
CA ARG A 220 -13.33 -12.52 -28.63
C ARG A 220 -14.24 -12.09 -27.49
N LEU A 221 -13.74 -12.15 -26.25
CA LEU A 221 -14.52 -11.78 -25.07
C LEU A 221 -14.69 -10.26 -24.93
N GLY A 222 -13.96 -9.47 -25.72
CA GLY A 222 -14.06 -8.01 -25.72
C GLY A 222 -13.66 -7.38 -24.38
N LEU A 223 -12.68 -7.97 -23.70
CA LEU A 223 -12.16 -7.48 -22.43
C LEU A 223 -11.24 -6.28 -22.71
N ASN A 224 -11.76 -5.08 -22.50
CA ASN A 224 -10.99 -3.85 -22.63
C ASN A 224 -10.48 -3.37 -21.26
N GLN A 225 -11.05 -3.90 -20.19
CA GLN A 225 -10.70 -3.60 -18.81
C GLN A 225 -10.82 -4.88 -17.99
N LEU A 226 -9.85 -5.09 -17.11
CA LEU A 226 -9.83 -6.13 -16.10
C LEU A 226 -9.42 -5.49 -14.77
N ASP A 227 -10.30 -5.50 -13.78
CA ASP A 227 -9.96 -5.02 -12.45
C ASP A 227 -9.99 -6.16 -11.45
N LEU A 228 -8.96 -6.21 -10.62
CA LEU A 228 -8.80 -7.11 -9.51
C LEU A 228 -8.94 -6.31 -8.22
N ALA A 229 -9.93 -6.62 -7.39
CA ALA A 229 -10.03 -6.12 -6.03
C ALA A 229 -9.70 -7.24 -5.05
N VAL A 230 -8.82 -6.99 -4.08
CA VAL A 230 -8.44 -7.95 -3.03
C VAL A 230 -8.55 -7.28 -1.68
N ASP A 231 -9.25 -7.92 -0.76
CA ASP A 231 -9.33 -7.49 0.64
C ASP A 231 -9.30 -8.71 1.57
N ALA A 232 -9.55 -8.52 2.87
CA ALA A 232 -9.62 -9.66 3.79
C ALA A 232 -10.80 -10.60 3.59
N ASN A 233 -11.87 -10.17 2.93
CA ASN A 233 -13.02 -11.02 2.68
C ASN A 233 -12.83 -11.87 1.44
N GLY A 234 -11.98 -11.44 0.52
CA GLY A 234 -11.79 -12.18 -0.71
C GLY A 234 -11.09 -11.42 -1.83
N LEU A 235 -11.31 -11.95 -3.02
CA LEU A 235 -10.81 -11.46 -4.28
C LEU A 235 -11.98 -11.37 -5.26
N THR A 236 -12.09 -10.25 -5.94
CA THR A 236 -13.08 -10.03 -6.99
C THR A 236 -12.36 -9.68 -8.28
N VAL A 237 -12.72 -10.34 -9.37
CA VAL A 237 -12.29 -10.02 -10.73
C VAL A 237 -13.50 -9.48 -11.47
N SER A 238 -13.39 -8.25 -11.95
CA SER A 238 -14.37 -7.63 -12.82
C SER A 238 -13.76 -7.36 -14.20
N SER A 239 -14.60 -7.38 -15.22
CA SER A 239 -14.20 -6.97 -16.56
C SER A 239 -15.23 -6.04 -17.17
N ASN A 240 -14.75 -4.91 -17.71
CA ASN A 240 -15.58 -3.83 -18.25
C ASN A 240 -16.68 -3.36 -17.25
N GLY A 241 -16.38 -3.39 -15.95
CA GLY A 241 -17.30 -3.02 -14.88
C GLY A 241 -18.31 -4.09 -14.44
N ASP A 242 -18.36 -5.25 -15.11
CA ASP A 242 -19.16 -6.39 -14.66
C ASP A 242 -18.29 -7.29 -13.76
N GLU A 243 -18.79 -7.73 -12.60
CA GLU A 243 -18.13 -8.79 -11.83
C GLU A 243 -18.18 -10.12 -12.59
N TRP A 244 -17.03 -10.80 -12.71
CA TRP A 244 -16.91 -12.09 -13.39
C TRP A 244 -16.65 -13.24 -12.44
N VAL A 245 -15.76 -13.02 -11.47
CA VAL A 245 -15.36 -14.02 -10.49
C VAL A 245 -15.29 -13.34 -9.14
N SER A 246 -15.89 -13.96 -8.12
CA SER A 246 -15.63 -13.62 -6.72
C SER A 246 -15.12 -14.86 -6.00
N MET A 247 -14.12 -14.67 -5.15
CA MET A 247 -13.58 -15.68 -4.29
C MET A 247 -13.63 -15.14 -2.86
N ALA A 248 -14.45 -15.73 -2.00
CA ALA A 248 -14.48 -15.40 -0.58
C ALA A 248 -13.64 -16.40 0.22
N TRP A 249 -13.03 -15.94 1.31
CA TRP A 249 -12.36 -16.82 2.27
C TRP A 249 -12.64 -16.39 3.70
N ASP A 250 -12.54 -17.33 4.63
CA ASP A 250 -12.57 -17.04 6.06
C ASP A 250 -11.16 -16.59 6.50
N ALA A 251 -10.99 -15.28 6.69
CA ALA A 251 -9.71 -14.70 7.10
C ALA A 251 -9.22 -15.22 8.46
N ASP A 252 -10.12 -15.49 9.41
CA ASP A 252 -9.76 -16.01 10.73
C ASP A 252 -9.32 -17.47 10.64
N TYR A 253 -9.99 -18.27 9.81
CA TYR A 253 -9.58 -19.64 9.51
C TYR A 253 -8.21 -19.68 8.81
N VAL A 254 -8.00 -18.86 7.78
CA VAL A 254 -6.72 -18.78 7.06
C VAL A 254 -5.59 -18.37 8.01
N ALA A 255 -5.81 -17.37 8.87
CA ALA A 255 -4.83 -16.91 9.85
C ALA A 255 -4.45 -18.01 10.86
N GLN A 256 -5.46 -18.70 11.42
CA GLN A 256 -5.26 -19.78 12.40
C GLN A 256 -4.55 -21.00 11.81
N ASN A 257 -4.70 -21.24 10.50
CA ASN A 257 -4.17 -22.42 9.81
C ASN A 257 -3.00 -22.12 8.85
N ALA A 258 -2.51 -20.87 8.80
CA ALA A 258 -1.47 -20.43 7.85
C ALA A 258 -0.20 -21.30 7.90
N GLY A 259 0.22 -21.75 9.09
CA GLY A 259 1.37 -22.64 9.23
C GLY A 259 1.16 -24.03 8.62
N ALA A 260 -0.06 -24.57 8.64
CA ALA A 260 -0.41 -25.83 7.99
C ALA A 260 -0.56 -25.65 6.46
N LEU A 261 -1.26 -24.60 6.04
CA LEU A 261 -1.43 -24.24 4.62
C LEU A 261 -0.09 -23.92 3.94
N GLY A 262 0.79 -23.18 4.62
CA GLY A 262 2.13 -22.87 4.15
C GLY A 262 2.99 -24.12 3.93
N LYS A 263 2.94 -25.08 4.87
CA LYS A 263 3.63 -26.37 4.73
C LYS A 263 3.13 -27.17 3.52
N MET A 264 1.83 -27.11 3.21
CA MET A 264 1.28 -27.71 1.99
C MET A 264 1.80 -27.06 0.71
N GLY A 265 1.99 -25.74 0.73
CA GLY A 265 2.62 -25.00 -0.36
C GLY A 265 4.14 -25.19 -0.48
N GLY A 266 4.78 -25.84 0.50
CA GLY A 266 6.24 -26.01 0.56
C GLY A 266 6.98 -24.82 1.19
N PHE A 267 6.28 -23.95 1.92
CA PHE A 267 6.83 -22.76 2.55
C PHE A 267 6.78 -22.86 4.09
N ALA A 268 7.81 -22.35 4.76
CA ALA A 268 7.77 -22.09 6.19
C ALA A 268 7.32 -20.64 6.38
N ILE A 269 6.13 -20.46 6.96
CA ILE A 269 5.59 -19.13 7.24
C ILE A 269 5.77 -18.84 8.73
N ASP A 270 6.37 -17.70 9.06
CA ASP A 270 6.47 -17.19 10.42
C ASP A 270 5.11 -16.64 10.86
N GLN A 271 4.59 -17.11 11.99
CA GLN A 271 3.27 -16.71 12.49
C GLN A 271 3.18 -15.20 12.76
N SER A 272 4.27 -14.55 13.16
CA SER A 272 4.28 -13.10 13.38
C SER A 272 4.00 -12.33 12.09
N MET A 273 4.60 -12.76 10.97
CA MET A 273 4.37 -12.17 9.64
C MET A 273 2.95 -12.45 9.13
N VAL A 274 2.37 -13.61 9.45
CA VAL A 274 0.96 -13.92 9.14
C VAL A 274 0.04 -12.97 9.88
N ASP A 275 0.24 -12.80 11.18
CA ASP A 275 -0.64 -11.98 12.01
C ASP A 275 -0.59 -10.51 11.55
N LEU A 276 0.57 -9.99 11.17
CA LEU A 276 0.70 -8.65 10.56
C LEU A 276 0.00 -8.57 9.21
N ALA A 277 0.27 -9.51 8.31
CA ALA A 277 -0.31 -9.53 6.97
C ALA A 277 -1.84 -9.60 7.05
N VAL A 278 -2.39 -10.45 7.92
CA VAL A 278 -3.83 -10.56 8.15
C VAL A 278 -4.38 -9.28 8.77
N ASN A 279 -3.70 -8.69 9.77
CA ASN A 279 -4.14 -7.43 10.36
C ASN A 279 -4.11 -6.26 9.37
N TRP A 280 -3.16 -6.22 8.44
CA TRP A 280 -3.13 -5.22 7.37
C TRP A 280 -4.18 -5.49 6.30
N LEU A 281 -4.28 -6.73 5.80
CA LEU A 281 -5.28 -7.12 4.80
C LEU A 281 -6.72 -6.95 5.31
N LYS A 282 -6.98 -7.15 6.61
CA LYS A 282 -8.29 -6.87 7.25
C LYS A 282 -8.79 -5.45 7.04
N ASP A 283 -7.85 -4.51 7.00
CA ASP A 283 -8.17 -3.10 6.86
C ASP A 283 -7.80 -2.56 5.48
N THR A 284 -7.27 -3.37 4.57
CA THR A 284 -6.75 -2.92 3.27
C THR A 284 -7.53 -3.51 2.12
N GLU A 285 -7.88 -2.64 1.17
CA GLU A 285 -8.37 -3.02 -0.15
C GLU A 285 -7.30 -2.69 -1.19
N ILE A 286 -6.97 -3.67 -2.02
CA ILE A 286 -6.01 -3.55 -3.10
C ILE A 286 -6.77 -3.65 -4.43
N HIS A 287 -6.71 -2.60 -5.22
CA HIS A 287 -7.27 -2.51 -6.57
C HIS A 287 -6.14 -2.52 -7.59
N VAL A 288 -6.15 -3.49 -8.50
CA VAL A 288 -5.25 -3.56 -9.64
C VAL A 288 -6.05 -3.60 -10.92
N GLY A 289 -5.93 -2.56 -11.75
CA GLY A 289 -6.60 -2.46 -13.03
C GLY A 289 -5.64 -2.68 -14.21
N ALA A 290 -6.09 -3.40 -15.23
CA ALA A 290 -5.42 -3.53 -16.50
C ALA A 290 -6.37 -3.11 -17.62
N TYR A 291 -5.92 -2.18 -18.47
CA TYR A 291 -6.71 -1.56 -19.52
C TYR A 291 -6.08 -1.82 -20.88
N LEU A 292 -6.92 -2.07 -21.88
CA LEU A 292 -6.52 -2.24 -23.27
C LEU A 292 -6.97 -1.03 -24.09
N ASP A 293 -6.07 -0.07 -24.27
CA ASP A 293 -6.35 1.20 -24.97
C ASP A 293 -5.08 1.81 -25.58
N GLU A 294 -5.23 2.69 -26.58
CA GLU A 294 -4.14 3.41 -27.24
C GLU A 294 -3.63 4.60 -26.41
N ASP A 295 -4.51 5.18 -25.60
CA ASP A 295 -4.25 6.30 -24.68
C ASP A 295 -4.40 5.84 -23.23
N SER A 296 -3.74 6.51 -22.28
CA SER A 296 -3.86 6.19 -20.84
C SER A 296 -5.33 6.24 -20.40
N ALA A 297 -5.84 5.10 -19.92
CA ALA A 297 -7.22 4.92 -19.50
C ALA A 297 -7.37 4.81 -17.97
N GLU A 298 -6.28 4.52 -17.26
CA GLU A 298 -6.26 4.43 -15.80
C GLU A 298 -6.07 5.79 -15.12
N GLY A 299 -6.51 5.88 -13.86
CA GLY A 299 -6.23 7.04 -12.99
C GLY A 299 -4.82 7.02 -12.37
N ALA A 300 -4.52 8.08 -11.62
CA ALA A 300 -3.31 8.16 -10.81
C ALA A 300 -3.28 7.03 -9.75
N PRO A 301 -2.09 6.57 -9.32
CA PRO A 301 -1.99 5.57 -8.27
C PRO A 301 -2.54 6.13 -6.96
N VAL A 302 -3.27 5.31 -6.22
CA VAL A 302 -3.84 5.68 -4.93
C VAL A 302 -3.13 4.90 -3.84
N VAL A 303 -2.61 5.61 -2.83
CA VAL A 303 -2.08 4.98 -1.61
C VAL A 303 -2.64 5.76 -0.42
N SER A 304 -3.68 5.21 0.18
CA SER A 304 -4.32 5.76 1.38
C SER A 304 -4.22 4.76 2.52
N VAL A 305 -3.69 5.20 3.67
CA VAL A 305 -3.67 4.41 4.89
C VAL A 305 -4.59 5.11 5.90
N GLY A 306 -5.85 4.68 5.95
CA GLY A 306 -6.88 5.29 6.80
C GLY A 306 -6.83 4.86 8.27
N ARG A 307 -5.84 4.03 8.66
CA ARG A 307 -5.44 3.86 10.05
C ARG A 307 -4.03 4.42 10.30
N PRO A 308 -3.74 4.99 11.48
CA PRO A 308 -2.39 5.43 11.79
C PRO A 308 -1.42 4.26 11.85
N ILE A 309 -0.26 4.44 11.24
CA ILE A 309 0.88 3.54 11.42
C ILE A 309 1.42 3.72 12.84
N SER A 310 1.45 2.65 13.63
CA SER A 310 1.97 2.67 15.00
C SER A 310 3.49 2.53 15.03
N VAL A 311 4.15 3.52 15.62
CA VAL A 311 5.60 3.58 15.81
C VAL A 311 5.88 3.67 17.31
N ASN A 312 6.23 2.56 17.94
CA ASN A 312 6.55 2.50 19.36
C ASN A 312 8.06 2.58 19.57
N ILE A 313 8.48 3.23 20.65
CA ILE A 313 9.87 3.23 21.11
C ILE A 313 9.89 2.52 22.46
N GLN A 314 10.51 1.34 22.50
CA GLN A 314 10.59 0.47 23.67
C GLN A 314 12.04 0.10 23.93
N ASP A 315 12.56 0.42 25.12
CA ASP A 315 13.95 0.16 25.50
C ASP A 315 14.96 0.68 24.43
N LYS A 316 14.69 1.88 23.88
CA LYS A 316 15.39 2.54 22.75
C LYS A 316 15.17 1.91 21.37
N ALA A 317 14.59 0.73 21.27
CA ALA A 317 14.32 0.08 20.00
C ALA A 317 13.11 0.72 19.32
N LEU A 318 13.22 0.95 18.01
CA LEU A 318 12.11 1.37 17.17
C LEU A 318 11.29 0.15 16.75
N VAL A 319 10.05 0.12 17.21
CA VAL A 319 9.08 -0.97 16.98
C VAL A 319 7.93 -0.43 16.12
N VAL A 320 7.88 -0.83 14.86
CA VAL A 320 6.82 -0.40 13.92
C VAL A 320 5.79 -1.51 13.80
N GLU A 321 4.51 -1.22 14.07
CA GLU A 321 3.41 -2.20 14.02
C GLU A 321 3.68 -3.47 14.86
N GLY A 322 4.40 -3.34 15.98
CA GLY A 322 4.80 -4.45 16.84
C GLY A 322 6.10 -5.16 16.41
N PHE A 323 6.73 -4.76 15.30
CA PHE A 323 7.99 -5.33 14.82
C PHE A 323 9.18 -4.48 15.21
N ASN A 324 10.12 -5.08 15.93
CA ASN A 324 11.40 -4.45 16.17
C ASN A 324 12.17 -4.34 14.84
N THR A 325 12.41 -3.10 14.43
CA THR A 325 13.08 -2.78 13.16
C THR A 325 14.58 -3.08 13.18
N GLY A 326 15.14 -3.42 14.35
CA GLY A 326 16.58 -3.55 14.56
C GLY A 326 17.31 -2.22 14.71
N PHE A 327 16.60 -1.10 14.58
CA PHE A 327 17.14 0.24 14.84
C PHE A 327 16.92 0.63 16.30
N ALA A 328 17.95 1.18 16.92
CA ALA A 328 17.89 1.78 18.24
C ALA A 328 18.20 3.27 18.14
N LEU A 329 17.44 4.08 18.87
CA LEU A 329 17.68 5.51 18.98
C LEU A 329 18.93 5.77 19.82
N ASP A 330 19.70 6.79 19.44
CA ASP A 330 20.79 7.30 20.26
C ASP A 330 20.24 8.07 21.48
N ASP A 331 21.08 8.26 22.49
CA ASP A 331 20.67 8.86 23.77
C ASP A 331 20.13 10.30 23.64
N LEU A 332 20.59 11.06 22.65
CA LEU A 332 20.10 12.43 22.43
C LEU A 332 18.69 12.40 21.83
N THR A 333 18.50 11.59 20.78
CA THR A 333 17.18 11.45 20.14
C THR A 333 16.15 10.82 21.08
N LEU A 334 16.57 9.83 21.88
CA LEU A 334 15.74 9.25 22.92
C LEU A 334 15.31 10.31 23.94
N GLY A 335 16.22 11.16 24.40
CA GLY A 335 15.91 12.24 25.33
C GLY A 335 14.86 13.22 24.79
N TYR A 336 14.85 13.49 23.49
CA TYR A 336 13.79 14.28 22.85
C TYR A 336 12.45 13.55 22.85
N VAL A 337 12.44 12.28 22.44
CA VAL A 337 11.23 11.45 22.39
C VAL A 337 10.62 11.29 23.78
N GLU A 338 11.45 11.04 24.80
CA GLU A 338 11.07 10.93 26.21
C GLU A 338 10.27 12.14 26.69
N GLN A 339 10.72 13.32 26.28
CA GLN A 339 10.11 14.59 26.67
C GLN A 339 8.77 14.84 25.97
N PHE A 340 8.64 14.39 24.72
CA PHE A 340 7.39 14.53 23.96
C PHE A 340 6.35 13.48 24.36
N GLY A 341 6.78 12.28 24.78
CA GLY A 341 5.95 11.15 25.16
C GLY A 341 5.23 10.50 23.96
N SER A 342 4.49 11.29 23.18
CA SER A 342 3.88 10.82 21.93
C SER A 342 3.80 11.94 20.89
N ALA A 343 3.80 11.54 19.62
CA ALA A 343 3.63 12.43 18.50
C ALA A 343 2.73 11.80 17.43
N ALA A 344 2.13 12.62 16.58
CA ALA A 344 1.41 12.17 15.40
C ALA A 344 1.79 13.03 14.20
N MET A 345 1.81 12.39 13.03
CA MET A 345 2.09 13.00 11.75
C MET A 345 0.99 12.59 10.76
N LEU A 346 0.50 13.54 9.98
CA LEU A 346 -0.39 13.32 8.86
C LEU A 346 0.23 13.96 7.63
N TRP A 347 0.54 13.16 6.62
CA TRP A 347 0.76 13.64 5.26
C TRP A 347 -0.60 13.70 4.54
N ASP A 348 -0.93 14.89 4.05
CA ASP A 348 -2.11 15.16 3.24
C ASP A 348 -1.65 15.60 1.85
N GLY A 349 -1.66 14.64 0.91
CA GLY A 349 -1.24 14.87 -0.46
C GLY A 349 -2.05 15.95 -1.17
N ALA A 350 -3.36 16.02 -0.94
CA ALA A 350 -4.25 16.96 -1.62
C ALA A 350 -3.97 18.42 -1.28
N SER A 351 -3.47 18.69 -0.07
CA SER A 351 -3.02 20.02 0.35
C SER A 351 -1.50 20.18 0.32
N HIS A 352 -0.75 19.13 -0.02
CA HIS A 352 0.70 19.04 0.11
C HIS A 352 1.20 19.44 1.51
N GLN A 353 0.47 19.07 2.56
CA GLN A 353 0.78 19.44 3.95
C GLN A 353 1.22 18.25 4.79
N VAL A 354 2.29 18.43 5.56
CA VAL A 354 2.62 17.62 6.73
C VAL A 354 2.06 18.32 7.97
N ARG A 355 1.10 17.68 8.63
CA ARG A 355 0.49 18.15 9.88
C ARG A 355 1.02 17.34 11.04
N LEU A 356 1.39 18.02 12.13
CA LEU A 356 2.11 17.43 13.25
C LEU A 356 1.38 17.71 14.56
N ALA A 357 1.42 16.76 15.49
CA ALA A 357 1.01 16.97 16.87
C ALA A 357 1.99 16.30 17.83
N VAL A 358 2.14 16.90 19.02
CA VAL A 358 2.85 16.31 20.15
C VAL A 358 1.90 16.25 21.34
N GLY A 359 1.67 15.04 21.84
CA GLY A 359 0.61 14.74 22.81
C GLY A 359 -0.77 15.18 22.28
N ASP A 360 -1.36 16.17 22.95
CA ASP A 360 -2.67 16.74 22.61
C ASP A 360 -2.58 18.03 21.79
N ASN A 361 -1.37 18.53 21.50
CA ASN A 361 -1.16 19.85 20.92
C ASN A 361 -0.80 19.77 19.44
N ALA A 362 -1.64 20.35 18.59
CA ALA A 362 -1.34 20.57 17.18
C ALA A 362 -0.16 21.54 17.02
N LEU A 363 0.76 21.21 16.13
CA LEU A 363 1.92 22.02 15.76
C LEU A 363 1.71 22.69 14.41
N PRO A 364 2.56 23.67 14.06
CA PRO A 364 2.55 24.25 12.72
C PRO A 364 2.66 23.19 11.64
N ALA A 365 1.91 23.36 10.56
CA ALA A 365 1.95 22.49 9.39
C ALA A 365 3.15 22.86 8.51
N ILE A 366 3.67 21.90 7.76
CA ILE A 366 4.66 22.13 6.72
C ILE A 366 3.97 21.92 5.38
N GLU A 367 3.75 22.99 4.63
CA GLU A 367 3.22 22.99 3.27
C GLU A 367 4.39 22.96 2.27
N LEU A 368 4.31 22.06 1.30
CA LEU A 368 5.26 21.94 0.20
C LEU A 368 4.62 22.52 -1.06
N GLU A 369 5.25 23.51 -1.69
CA GLU A 369 4.77 24.02 -2.97
C GLU A 369 5.01 22.99 -4.08
N GLU A 370 4.08 22.89 -5.03
CA GLU A 370 4.20 21.97 -6.17
C GLU A 370 5.51 22.20 -6.93
N GLY A 371 6.27 21.13 -7.14
CA GLY A 371 7.60 21.12 -7.75
C GLY A 371 8.75 21.36 -6.76
N PHE A 372 8.47 21.60 -5.47
CA PHE A 372 9.52 21.81 -4.47
C PHE A 372 10.35 20.55 -4.25
N ILE A 373 9.71 19.37 -4.15
CA ILE A 373 10.44 18.10 -3.96
C ILE A 373 11.35 17.86 -5.16
N THR A 374 10.81 18.04 -6.37
CA THR A 374 11.59 17.91 -7.61
C THR A 374 12.77 18.89 -7.66
N SER A 375 12.56 20.16 -7.29
CA SER A 375 13.62 21.19 -7.27
C SER A 375 14.74 20.86 -6.28
N VAL A 376 14.40 20.58 -5.02
CA VAL A 376 15.38 20.28 -3.97
C VAL A 376 16.08 18.96 -4.23
N ALA A 377 15.33 17.90 -4.55
CA ALA A 377 15.92 16.59 -4.73
C ALA A 377 16.79 16.52 -6.00
N GLY A 378 16.37 17.16 -7.10
CA GLY A 378 17.21 17.32 -8.29
C GLY A 378 18.51 18.08 -8.00
N THR A 379 18.44 19.15 -7.20
CA THR A 379 19.60 19.98 -6.86
C THR A 379 20.59 19.28 -5.93
N PHE A 380 20.11 18.58 -4.89
CA PHE A 380 20.96 18.06 -3.80
C PHE A 380 21.19 16.54 -3.84
N VAL A 381 20.26 15.78 -4.40
CA VAL A 381 20.35 14.31 -4.50
C VAL A 381 20.68 13.86 -5.94
N GLY A 382 20.28 14.65 -6.94
CA GLY A 382 20.45 14.38 -8.36
C GLY A 382 19.35 13.47 -8.95
N ASP A 383 19.45 13.18 -10.24
CA ASP A 383 18.41 12.48 -11.02
C ASP A 383 18.37 10.94 -10.82
N ILE A 384 18.75 10.46 -9.62
CA ILE A 384 18.78 9.02 -9.32
C ILE A 384 17.37 8.42 -9.26
N LEU A 385 16.40 9.23 -8.83
CA LEU A 385 14.99 8.87 -8.74
C LEU A 385 14.15 9.80 -9.61
N PRO A 386 13.02 9.33 -10.17
CA PRO A 386 12.11 10.16 -10.95
C PRO A 386 11.31 11.07 -9.99
N TRP A 387 11.92 12.15 -9.50
CA TRP A 387 11.36 13.00 -8.45
C TRP A 387 10.01 13.61 -8.79
N GLY A 388 9.79 13.98 -10.05
CA GLY A 388 8.49 14.48 -10.51
C GLY A 388 7.37 13.44 -10.36
N VAL A 389 7.69 12.16 -10.60
CA VAL A 389 6.74 11.07 -10.38
C VAL A 389 6.50 10.84 -8.89
N ILE A 390 7.56 10.86 -8.08
CA ILE A 390 7.43 10.70 -6.62
C ILE A 390 6.50 11.80 -6.06
N GLU A 391 6.69 13.03 -6.51
CA GLU A 391 5.86 14.17 -6.10
C GLU A 391 4.40 14.00 -6.55
N GLN A 392 4.15 13.48 -7.75
CA GLN A 392 2.80 13.14 -8.23
C GLN A 392 2.13 12.06 -7.36
N VAL A 393 2.85 10.98 -7.01
CA VAL A 393 2.32 9.93 -6.13
C VAL A 393 2.02 10.48 -4.74
N LEU A 394 2.90 11.34 -4.21
CA LEU A 394 2.70 11.98 -2.91
C LEU A 394 1.48 12.90 -2.92
N GLY A 395 1.15 13.56 -4.03
CA GLY A 395 -0.04 14.40 -4.18
C GLY A 395 -1.37 13.65 -4.00
N GLU A 396 -1.39 12.35 -4.28
CA GLU A 396 -2.59 11.49 -4.11
C GLU A 396 -2.52 10.62 -2.84
N ALA A 397 -1.41 10.68 -2.12
CA ALA A 397 -1.18 9.86 -0.93
C ALA A 397 -1.74 10.53 0.33
N GLN A 398 -2.35 9.72 1.21
CA GLN A 398 -2.71 10.14 2.57
C GLN A 398 -2.13 9.13 3.56
N LEU A 399 -1.27 9.62 4.46
CA LEU A 399 -0.55 8.76 5.40
C LEU A 399 -0.59 9.37 6.80
N THR A 400 -1.09 8.59 7.76
CA THR A 400 -1.03 8.96 9.18
C THR A 400 -0.06 8.05 9.90
N ALA A 401 0.81 8.61 10.74
CA ALA A 401 1.69 7.87 11.63
C ALA A 401 1.57 8.39 13.06
N GLN A 402 1.65 7.51 14.03
CA GLN A 402 1.63 7.84 15.44
C GLN A 402 2.84 7.23 16.14
N LEU A 403 3.59 8.08 16.82
CA LEU A 403 4.74 7.73 17.62
C LEU A 403 4.37 7.71 19.11
N THR A 404 4.79 6.67 19.82
CA THR A 404 4.55 6.48 21.27
C THR A 404 5.82 6.01 21.94
N TYR A 405 6.21 6.69 23.02
CA TYR A 405 7.34 6.31 23.86
C TYR A 405 6.87 5.49 25.05
N GLU A 406 7.36 4.24 25.16
CA GLU A 406 7.01 3.32 26.25
C GLU A 406 5.48 3.26 26.47
N ASP A 407 5.03 3.38 27.72
CA ASP A 407 3.62 3.37 28.11
C ASP A 407 2.93 4.75 28.00
N SER A 408 3.51 5.70 27.25
CA SER A 408 2.91 7.03 27.08
C SER A 408 1.57 6.96 26.35
N ALA A 409 0.64 7.84 26.73
CA ALA A 409 -0.64 7.92 26.05
C ALA A 409 -0.46 8.35 24.58
N PRO A 410 -1.17 7.72 23.62
CA PRO A 410 -1.09 8.07 22.21
C PRO A 410 -1.58 9.49 21.95
N ALA A 411 -0.96 10.17 20.98
CA ALA A 411 -1.33 11.52 20.58
C ALA A 411 -2.74 11.56 19.98
N LYS A 412 -3.51 12.64 20.20
CA LYS A 412 -4.86 12.76 19.63
C LYS A 412 -4.80 13.14 18.15
N LEU A 413 -5.19 12.20 17.28
CA LEU A 413 -5.24 12.41 15.83
C LEU A 413 -6.18 13.54 15.41
N ALA A 414 -7.27 13.76 16.16
CA ALA A 414 -8.18 14.88 15.94
C ALA A 414 -7.48 16.25 16.00
N ALA A 415 -6.30 16.36 16.63
CA ALA A 415 -5.50 17.58 16.64
C ALA A 415 -4.86 17.89 15.28
N ILE A 416 -4.60 16.89 14.44
CA ILE A 416 -3.97 17.05 13.12
C ILE A 416 -4.97 16.93 11.95
N ASP A 417 -6.22 16.59 12.20
CA ASP A 417 -7.26 16.44 11.16
C ASP A 417 -7.71 17.76 10.52
N VAL A 418 -7.48 18.90 11.18
CA VAL A 418 -7.87 20.22 10.66
C VAL A 418 -6.72 20.85 9.87
N PRO A 419 -6.92 21.21 8.59
CA PRO A 419 -5.89 21.89 7.81
C PRO A 419 -5.65 23.31 8.32
N ILE A 420 -4.42 23.78 8.18
CA ILE A 420 -4.03 25.15 8.51
C ILE A 420 -3.87 25.91 7.20
N GLU A 421 -4.70 26.93 6.99
CA GLU A 421 -4.60 27.77 5.80
C GLU A 421 -3.48 28.80 5.95
N TYR A 422 -2.58 28.85 4.97
CA TYR A 422 -1.64 29.95 4.84
C TYR A 422 -2.38 31.24 4.48
N ARG A 423 -2.11 32.31 5.24
CA ARG A 423 -2.56 33.66 4.89
C ARG A 423 -1.33 34.50 4.56
N SER A 424 -1.08 34.77 3.28
CA SER A 424 -0.07 35.76 2.88
C SER A 424 -0.41 37.10 3.55
N ALA A 425 0.55 37.73 4.24
CA ALA A 425 0.29 39.06 4.78
C ALA A 425 0.42 40.12 3.69
N ALA A 426 -0.23 41.25 3.96
CA ALA A 426 -0.27 42.37 3.04
C ALA A 426 1.09 43.09 3.02
N ALA A 427 1.93 42.72 2.05
CA ALA A 427 3.22 43.32 1.67
C ALA A 427 4.39 43.08 2.65
N PRO A 428 5.30 42.11 2.36
CA PRO A 428 6.53 41.91 3.12
C PRO A 428 7.52 43.06 2.97
N LEU A 429 8.27 43.35 4.03
CA LEU A 429 9.50 44.12 3.95
C LEU A 429 10.59 43.24 3.34
N LEU A 430 10.90 43.45 2.06
CA LEU A 430 11.87 42.65 1.30
C LEU A 430 13.27 43.26 1.35
N ALA A 431 14.26 42.42 1.65
CA ALA A 431 15.67 42.69 1.42
C ALA A 431 16.18 41.82 0.28
N ASP A 432 16.52 42.43 -0.86
CA ASP A 432 17.10 41.74 -2.01
C ASP A 432 18.62 41.80 -1.94
N VAL A 433 19.26 40.65 -1.81
CA VAL A 433 20.71 40.47 -1.77
C VAL A 433 21.14 39.73 -3.03
N THR A 434 22.23 40.15 -3.65
CA THR A 434 22.84 39.42 -4.78
C THR A 434 24.28 39.06 -4.42
N LEU A 435 24.63 37.79 -4.61
CA LEU A 435 25.97 37.25 -4.35
C LEU A 435 26.66 36.88 -5.67
N GLY A 436 27.84 37.44 -5.90
CA GLY A 436 28.63 37.17 -7.10
C GLY A 436 29.45 35.89 -6.95
N ARG A 437 29.20 34.91 -7.81
CA ARG A 437 29.91 33.61 -7.82
C ARG A 437 31.37 33.79 -8.24
N THR A 438 31.62 34.70 -9.18
CA THR A 438 32.95 34.92 -9.79
C THR A 438 33.82 35.90 -9.02
N ASP A 439 33.25 36.95 -8.45
CA ASP A 439 33.98 38.04 -7.79
C ASP A 439 33.82 38.08 -6.26
N GLY A 440 32.94 37.24 -5.70
CA GLY A 440 32.70 37.16 -4.25
C GLY A 440 32.04 38.41 -3.66
N LYS A 441 31.48 39.28 -4.49
CA LYS A 441 30.85 40.53 -4.04
C LYS A 441 29.44 40.29 -3.50
N VAL A 442 28.99 41.23 -2.67
CA VAL A 442 27.64 41.28 -2.12
C VAL A 442 26.99 42.59 -2.54
N ALA A 443 25.84 42.52 -3.19
CA ALA A 443 24.99 43.68 -3.46
C ALA A 443 23.70 43.60 -2.65
N ILE A 444 23.17 44.76 -2.26
CA ILE A 444 21.83 44.88 -1.67
C ILE A 444 21.03 45.86 -2.53
N ALA A 445 19.82 45.48 -2.93
CA ALA A 445 18.96 46.25 -3.82
C ALA A 445 19.68 46.74 -5.10
N GLY A 446 20.56 45.89 -5.65
CA GLY A 446 21.34 46.17 -6.87
C GLY A 446 22.61 47.01 -6.68
N GLU A 447 22.94 47.43 -5.45
CA GLU A 447 24.14 48.24 -5.15
C GLU A 447 25.20 47.41 -4.41
N ALA A 448 26.41 47.32 -4.95
CA ALA A 448 27.51 46.60 -4.31
C ALA A 448 27.95 47.26 -3.00
N LEU A 449 28.11 46.45 -1.96
CA LEU A 449 28.57 46.91 -0.66
C LEU A 449 30.10 47.08 -0.63
N PRO A 450 30.63 48.19 -0.06
CA PRO A 450 32.07 48.44 0.04
C PRO A 450 32.75 47.65 1.17
N LEU A 451 32.44 46.35 1.31
CA LEU A 451 32.85 45.54 2.47
C LEU A 451 34.38 45.46 2.60
N ALA A 452 35.08 45.29 1.48
CA ALA A 452 36.54 45.27 1.46
C ALA A 452 37.15 46.62 1.87
N GLN A 453 36.60 47.76 1.42
CA GLN A 453 37.08 49.07 1.86
C GLN A 453 36.75 49.36 3.34
N LEU A 454 35.74 48.69 3.89
CA LEU A 454 35.39 48.76 5.32
C LEU A 454 36.17 47.77 6.21
N GLY A 455 37.09 46.98 5.62
CA GLY A 455 37.93 46.03 6.35
C GLY A 455 37.32 44.64 6.56
N PHE A 456 36.19 44.34 5.90
CA PHE A 456 35.52 43.04 5.94
C PHE A 456 35.66 42.34 4.59
N ASP A 457 36.76 41.61 4.37
CA ASP A 457 36.90 40.77 3.18
C ASP A 457 36.12 39.46 3.37
N VAL A 458 34.95 39.39 2.75
CA VAL A 458 34.07 38.21 2.75
C VAL A 458 34.12 37.43 1.43
N SER A 459 34.94 37.85 0.46
CA SER A 459 34.95 37.30 -0.91
C SER A 459 35.19 35.80 -0.92
N GLY A 460 36.18 35.31 -0.17
CA GLY A 460 36.46 33.88 -0.04
C GLY A 460 35.34 33.09 0.65
N ILE A 461 34.62 33.69 1.59
CA ILE A 461 33.46 33.06 2.26
C ILE A 461 32.30 32.97 1.27
N VAL A 462 31.99 34.04 0.54
CA VAL A 462 30.94 34.08 -0.47
C VAL A 462 31.23 33.07 -1.59
N GLN A 463 32.46 33.03 -2.10
CA GLN A 463 32.86 32.05 -3.12
C GLN A 463 32.78 30.61 -2.63
N SER A 464 33.17 30.34 -1.37
CA SER A 464 33.03 29.02 -0.76
C SER A 464 31.56 28.60 -0.60
N LEU A 465 30.71 29.53 -0.15
CA LEU A 465 29.28 29.29 0.03
C LEU A 465 28.58 29.04 -1.31
N THR A 466 28.83 29.90 -2.30
CA THR A 466 28.26 29.77 -3.64
C THR A 466 28.75 28.53 -4.38
N ALA A 467 30.01 28.12 -4.19
CA ALA A 467 30.53 26.86 -4.71
C ALA A 467 29.82 25.64 -4.09
N THR A 468 29.45 25.71 -2.81
CA THR A 468 28.72 24.64 -2.12
C THR A 468 27.27 24.53 -2.60
N LEU A 469 26.64 25.66 -2.91
CA LEU A 469 25.26 25.73 -3.40
C LEU A 469 25.13 25.39 -4.89
N GLY A 470 26.23 25.13 -5.61
CA GLY A 470 26.18 24.60 -6.97
C GLY A 470 25.34 25.47 -7.91
N PRO A 471 24.34 24.91 -8.63
CA PRO A 471 23.57 25.62 -9.67
C PRO A 471 22.44 26.54 -9.15
N VAL A 472 22.20 26.63 -7.84
CA VAL A 472 21.08 27.42 -7.27
C VAL A 472 21.09 28.87 -7.78
N GLU A 473 19.96 29.32 -8.35
CA GLU A 473 19.78 30.69 -8.88
C GLU A 473 19.31 31.65 -7.78
N GLY A 474 18.52 31.16 -6.83
CA GLY A 474 17.99 31.98 -5.73
C GLY A 474 17.64 31.20 -4.48
N LEU A 475 17.92 31.79 -3.32
CA LEU A 475 17.37 31.39 -2.03
C LEU A 475 16.42 32.45 -1.53
N SER A 476 15.41 32.04 -0.77
CA SER A 476 14.58 33.00 -0.07
C SER A 476 14.13 32.54 1.30
N VAL A 477 13.94 33.50 2.18
CA VAL A 477 13.40 33.28 3.52
C VAL A 477 12.37 34.36 3.76
N ASP A 478 11.11 33.97 3.92
CA ASP A 478 10.06 34.86 4.39
C ASP A 478 9.64 34.43 5.79
N PHE A 479 9.43 35.38 6.68
CA PHE A 479 8.97 35.13 8.04
C PHE A 479 7.91 36.15 8.41
N GLY A 480 6.81 35.69 8.99
CA GLY A 480 5.70 36.55 9.33
C GLY A 480 4.66 35.92 10.25
N PRO A 481 3.62 36.69 10.62
CA PRO A 481 2.58 36.27 11.55
C PRO A 481 1.91 34.95 11.20
N THR A 482 1.93 34.55 9.94
CA THR A 482 1.21 33.39 9.39
C THR A 482 2.12 32.23 9.00
N GLY A 483 3.44 32.41 9.07
CA GLY A 483 4.37 31.33 8.77
C GLY A 483 5.80 31.76 8.52
N LEU A 484 6.61 30.77 8.16
CA LEU A 484 7.96 30.90 7.64
C LEU A 484 8.04 30.16 6.30
N ALA A 485 8.45 30.85 5.23
CA ALA A 485 8.73 30.22 3.95
C ALA A 485 10.24 30.16 3.71
N LEU A 486 10.74 29.02 3.27
CA LEU A 486 12.10 28.85 2.76
C LEU A 486 11.99 28.46 1.30
N GLY A 487 12.56 29.25 0.40
CA GLY A 487 12.53 28.99 -1.03
C GLY A 487 13.90 28.72 -1.64
N VAL A 488 13.89 27.88 -2.67
CA VAL A 488 15.01 27.58 -3.56
C VAL A 488 14.46 27.66 -4.99
N ASP A 489 15.08 28.47 -5.85
CA ASP A 489 14.76 28.61 -7.28
C ASP A 489 13.24 28.78 -7.53
N ASP A 490 12.68 29.81 -6.90
CA ASP A 490 11.25 30.19 -6.97
C ASP A 490 10.24 29.15 -6.44
N LYS A 491 10.69 28.05 -5.82
CA LYS A 491 9.85 27.07 -5.12
C LYS A 491 10.05 27.16 -3.61
N ALA A 492 8.97 27.04 -2.82
CA ALA A 492 9.06 27.18 -1.36
C ALA A 492 8.50 26.00 -0.58
N VAL A 493 9.14 25.72 0.56
CA VAL A 493 8.53 25.03 1.70
C VAL A 493 8.06 26.07 2.70
N ARG A 494 6.85 25.92 3.23
CA ARG A 494 6.24 26.87 4.16
C ARG A 494 5.90 26.15 5.45
N ILE A 495 6.42 26.63 6.56
CA ILE A 495 5.88 26.32 7.89
C ILE A 495 4.73 27.28 8.13
N VAL A 496 3.51 26.76 8.18
CA VAL A 496 2.27 27.52 8.31
C VAL A 496 1.72 27.35 9.72
N TRP A 497 1.37 28.46 10.36
CA TRP A 497 0.77 28.44 11.70
C TRP A 497 -0.37 29.43 11.83
N ASP A 498 -1.31 29.07 12.71
CA ASP A 498 -2.27 29.99 13.30
C ASP A 498 -1.82 30.42 14.70
N GLU A 499 -2.68 31.16 15.42
CA GLU A 499 -2.35 31.61 16.77
C GLU A 499 -2.14 30.44 17.75
N ALA A 500 -2.94 29.38 17.63
CA ALA A 500 -2.94 28.24 18.55
C ALA A 500 -1.71 27.34 18.33
N THR A 501 -1.45 26.93 17.10
CA THR A 501 -0.31 26.08 16.74
C THR A 501 1.02 26.79 16.96
N ARG A 502 1.08 28.11 16.73
CA ARG A 502 2.25 28.92 17.11
C ARG A 502 2.46 28.95 18.63
N ALA A 503 1.39 29.16 19.40
CA ALA A 503 1.48 29.15 20.87
C ALA A 503 1.94 27.78 21.39
N ASN A 504 1.48 26.69 20.78
CA ASN A 504 1.90 25.32 21.11
C ASN A 504 3.39 25.09 20.81
N LEU A 505 3.88 25.53 19.63
CA LEU A 505 5.30 25.44 19.28
C LEU A 505 6.17 26.24 20.26
N LEU A 506 5.76 27.47 20.59
CA LEU A 506 6.47 28.31 21.55
C LEU A 506 6.47 27.68 22.94
N GLY A 507 5.33 27.13 23.37
CA GLY A 507 5.19 26.40 24.62
C GLY A 507 6.18 25.24 24.70
N LEU A 508 6.18 24.37 23.68
CA LEU A 508 7.12 23.26 23.59
C LEU A 508 8.58 23.71 23.61
N ALA A 509 8.95 24.76 22.88
CA ALA A 509 10.32 25.29 22.87
C ALA A 509 10.73 25.82 24.26
N LEU A 510 9.83 26.49 24.97
CA LEU A 510 10.08 27.00 26.32
C LEU A 510 10.15 25.90 27.37
N ASP A 511 9.32 24.85 27.24
CA ASP A 511 9.36 23.65 28.07
C ASP A 511 10.69 22.91 27.86
N PHE A 512 11.09 22.77 26.59
CA PHE A 512 12.36 22.18 26.19
C PHE A 512 13.56 22.92 26.78
N VAL A 513 13.66 24.24 26.57
CA VAL A 513 14.72 25.09 27.13
C VAL A 513 14.67 25.09 28.67
N GLY A 514 13.47 25.12 29.25
CA GLY A 514 13.27 25.12 30.69
C GLY A 514 13.82 23.87 31.35
N GLU A 515 13.57 22.69 30.79
CA GLU A 515 14.08 21.42 31.32
C GLU A 515 15.57 21.21 31.02
N GLN A 516 16.01 21.47 29.77
CA GLN A 516 17.40 21.24 29.37
C GLN A 516 18.39 22.13 30.11
N TYR A 517 18.02 23.39 30.37
CA TYR A 517 18.88 24.37 31.05
C TYR A 517 18.51 24.60 32.51
N GLY A 518 17.56 23.82 33.07
CA GLY A 518 17.12 23.93 34.46
C GLY A 518 16.43 25.25 34.82
N VAL A 519 15.87 25.95 33.82
CA VAL A 519 15.15 27.22 33.98
C VAL A 519 13.65 26.93 34.14
N THR A 520 13.27 26.41 35.30
CA THR A 520 11.88 26.02 35.63
C THR A 520 10.86 27.17 35.54
N ALA A 521 11.32 28.42 35.52
CA ALA A 521 10.49 29.60 35.31
C ALA A 521 9.97 29.76 33.86
N LEU A 522 10.60 29.09 32.89
CA LEU A 522 10.16 29.06 31.49
C LEU A 522 9.17 27.91 31.23
N SER A 523 9.31 26.80 31.94
CA SER A 523 8.42 25.62 31.84
C SER A 523 7.16 25.69 32.72
N SER A 524 7.01 26.73 33.54
CA SER A 524 5.83 26.91 34.40
C SER A 524 4.98 28.12 33.99
N PRO A 525 3.63 28.02 34.06
CA PRO A 525 2.75 29.16 33.82
C PRO A 525 3.06 30.30 34.80
N GLY A 526 3.51 31.45 34.29
CA GLY A 526 3.93 32.58 35.12
C GLY A 526 4.37 33.80 34.33
N LEU A 527 4.71 34.87 35.04
CA LEU A 527 5.10 36.17 34.46
C LEU A 527 6.30 36.07 33.51
N VAL A 528 7.26 35.19 33.81
CA VAL A 528 8.47 35.01 33.00
C VAL A 528 8.14 34.34 31.66
N ARG A 529 7.36 33.25 31.69
CA ARG A 529 6.84 32.59 30.47
C ARG A 529 5.98 33.54 29.64
N TRP A 530 5.03 34.24 30.28
CA TRP A 530 4.17 35.21 29.61
C TRP A 530 4.96 36.34 28.93
N ALA A 531 6.00 36.86 29.59
CA ALA A 531 6.85 37.90 29.02
C ALA A 531 7.67 37.39 27.82
N ALA A 532 8.18 36.15 27.88
CA ALA A 532 8.90 35.51 26.79
C ALA A 532 7.99 35.27 25.57
N GLU A 533 6.80 34.70 25.79
CA GLU A 533 5.78 34.51 24.75
C GLU A 533 5.40 35.85 24.11
N THR A 534 5.15 36.88 24.93
CA THR A 534 4.77 38.22 24.44
C THR A 534 5.87 38.87 23.60
N ALA A 535 7.14 38.74 24.01
CA ALA A 535 8.28 39.25 23.26
C ALA A 535 8.44 38.55 21.89
N LEU A 536 8.24 37.23 21.85
CA LEU A 536 8.32 36.45 20.61
C LEU A 536 7.16 36.75 19.65
N VAL A 537 5.95 36.91 20.19
CA VAL A 537 4.76 37.30 19.40
C VAL A 537 4.89 38.71 18.83
N SER A 538 5.53 39.64 19.55
CA SER A 538 5.68 41.03 19.08
C SER A 538 6.72 41.20 17.98
N ILE A 539 7.73 40.33 17.89
CA ILE A 539 8.67 40.28 16.76
C ILE A 539 7.97 39.79 15.48
N ASN A 540 6.92 38.98 15.63
CA ASN A 540 6.22 38.34 14.53
C ASN A 540 4.99 39.11 14.03
N GLN A 541 4.95 40.45 14.21
CA GLN A 541 3.85 41.30 13.75
C GLN A 541 3.98 41.79 12.29
N PHE A 542 5.15 41.62 11.68
CA PHE A 542 5.45 42.09 10.33
C PHE A 542 5.99 40.93 9.48
N ASP A 543 5.62 40.91 8.21
CA ASP A 543 6.28 40.06 7.23
C ASP A 543 7.65 40.65 6.88
N LEU A 544 8.69 39.85 7.07
CA LEU A 544 10.07 40.13 6.67
C LEU A 544 10.45 39.10 5.61
N GLY A 545 10.97 39.55 4.48
CA GLY A 545 11.50 38.65 3.44
C GLY A 545 12.94 38.98 3.11
N LEU A 546 13.74 37.95 2.93
CA LEU A 546 15.11 38.01 2.43
C LEU A 546 15.18 37.20 1.16
N ARG A 547 15.53 37.82 0.03
CA ARG A 547 15.81 37.14 -1.23
C ARG A 547 17.32 37.21 -1.48
N ILE A 548 17.94 36.08 -1.78
CA ILE A 548 19.37 35.98 -2.09
C ILE A 548 19.49 35.40 -3.50
N GLY A 549 19.79 36.24 -4.48
CA GLY A 549 20.09 35.82 -5.84
C GLY A 549 21.58 35.52 -6.01
N PHE A 550 21.90 34.57 -6.89
CA PHE A 550 23.28 34.27 -7.28
C PHE A 550 23.51 34.62 -8.75
N THR A 551 24.69 35.17 -9.05
CA THR A 551 25.03 35.53 -10.43
C THR A 551 26.47 35.15 -10.78
N ASP A 552 26.66 34.69 -12.01
CA ASP A 552 27.98 34.47 -12.59
C ASP A 552 28.57 35.76 -13.19
N GLU A 553 27.73 36.76 -13.46
CA GLU A 553 28.18 38.06 -13.95
C GLU A 553 28.85 38.86 -12.83
N PRO A 554 29.98 39.55 -13.09
CA PRO A 554 30.63 40.38 -12.08
C PRO A 554 29.68 41.48 -11.60
N ILE A 555 29.57 41.65 -10.29
CA ILE A 555 28.74 42.70 -9.71
C ILE A 555 29.45 44.06 -9.90
N PRO A 556 28.83 45.01 -10.63
CA PRO A 556 29.41 46.31 -10.89
C PRO A 556 29.61 47.10 -9.58
N ALA A 557 30.66 47.92 -9.53
CA ALA A 557 30.96 48.72 -8.34
C ALA A 557 29.83 49.72 -8.04
N GLY A 558 29.31 49.68 -6.82
CA GLY A 558 28.21 50.50 -6.36
C GLY A 558 28.58 51.98 -6.20
N SER A 559 27.56 52.84 -6.18
CA SER A 559 27.69 54.29 -6.00
C SER A 559 28.48 54.65 -4.74
N ILE A 560 28.27 53.88 -3.66
CA ILE A 560 28.93 54.07 -2.36
C ILE A 560 30.38 53.58 -2.42
N GLU A 561 30.65 52.48 -3.10
CA GLU A 561 31.99 51.93 -3.28
C GLU A 561 32.89 52.91 -4.04
N GLN A 562 32.35 53.53 -5.09
CA GLN A 562 33.03 54.59 -5.84
C GLN A 562 33.36 55.79 -4.94
N LEU A 563 32.40 56.24 -4.11
CA LEU A 563 32.59 57.36 -3.17
C LEU A 563 33.64 57.07 -2.09
N VAL A 564 33.64 55.88 -1.51
CA VAL A 564 34.63 55.48 -0.50
C VAL A 564 36.03 55.38 -1.12
N GLY A 565 36.13 54.87 -2.35
CA GLY A 565 37.39 54.85 -3.12
C GLY A 565 37.92 56.22 -3.56
N PHE A 566 37.14 57.31 -3.41
CA PHE A 566 37.60 58.69 -3.60
C PHE A 566 38.08 59.35 -2.29
N ILE A 567 37.67 58.83 -1.13
CA ILE A 567 37.92 59.42 0.19
C ILE A 567 39.18 58.81 0.84
N PHE A 568 39.58 57.61 0.42
CA PHE A 568 40.84 56.94 0.76
C PHE A 568 41.75 56.88 -0.47
#